data_AF-A0A0L8G368-F1
#
_entry.id   AF-A0A0L8G368-F1
#
_cell.length_a   1.000
_cell.length_b   1.000
_cell.length_c   1.000
_cell.angle_alpha   90.00
_cell.angle_beta   90.00
_cell.angle_gamma   90.00
#
_symmetry.space_group_name_H-M   'P 1'
#
loop_
_entity.id
_entity.type
_entity.pdbx_description
1 polymer ?
#
loop_
_entity_poly.entity_id
_entity_poly.type
_entity_poly.pdbx_seq_one_letter_code
_entity_poly.pdbx_strand_id
1 'polypeptide(L)'
;LINSMSIHKSELNSVVNYVIAEFIAAYSNVTLLPTVKNILNSSLYCLLMSCNNHMLNSLNAILPQSMKHVFESIYKIYSKNYEYKGYI
;
A
#
# COMPACT_ATOMS: atom_id res chain seq x y z
N LEU A 1 -0.03 -13.93 -24.95
CA LEU A 1 -0.67 -14.08 -23.63
C LEU A 1 0.29 -13.73 -22.49
N ILE A 2 1.49 -14.32 -22.39
CA ILE A 2 2.46 -13.98 -21.31
C ILE A 2 2.91 -12.50 -21.38
N ASN A 3 3.17 -11.98 -22.59
CA ASN A 3 3.57 -10.57 -22.76
C ASN A 3 2.46 -9.56 -22.41
N SER A 4 1.18 -9.86 -22.65
CA SER A 4 0.08 -8.93 -22.33
C SER A 4 -0.15 -8.84 -20.82
N MET A 5 -0.02 -9.95 -20.09
CA MET A 5 -0.06 -9.94 -18.62
C MET A 5 1.11 -9.17 -18.01
N SER A 6 2.30 -9.23 -18.60
CA SER A 6 3.48 -8.50 -18.14
C SER A 6 3.33 -6.98 -18.31
N ILE A 7 2.81 -6.54 -19.46
CA ILE A 7 2.54 -5.12 -19.76
C ILE A 7 1.53 -4.55 -18.77
N HIS A 8 0.39 -5.21 -18.58
CA HIS A 8 -0.62 -4.74 -17.64
C HIS A 8 -0.16 -4.75 -16.19
N LYS A 9 0.72 -5.69 -15.80
CA LYS A 9 1.36 -5.67 -14.48
C LYS A 9 2.26 -4.45 -14.29
N SER A 10 3.00 -4.04 -15.33
CA SER A 10 3.83 -2.84 -15.28
C SER A 10 3.00 -1.56 -15.17
N GLU A 11 1.89 -1.48 -15.89
CA GLU A 11 0.94 -0.36 -15.82
C GLU A 11 0.23 -0.31 -14.45
N LEU A 12 -0.18 -1.46 -13.92
CA LEU A 12 -0.75 -1.53 -12.57
C LEU A 12 0.26 -1.09 -11.51
N ASN A 13 1.52 -1.49 -11.64
CA ASN A 13 2.58 -1.10 -10.72
C ASN A 13 2.87 0.41 -10.77
N SER A 14 2.77 1.05 -11.94
CA SER A 14 2.95 2.50 -12.04
C SER A 14 1.81 3.28 -11.38
N VAL A 15 0.59 2.72 -11.36
CA VAL A 15 -0.61 3.35 -10.79
C VAL A 15 -0.81 3.03 -9.31
N VAL A 16 -0.39 1.84 -8.85
CA VAL A 16 -0.58 1.37 -7.47
C VAL A 16 -0.04 2.35 -6.43
N ASN A 17 1.12 2.98 -6.67
CA ASN A 17 1.68 3.95 -5.74
C ASN A 17 0.79 5.18 -5.56
N TYR A 18 0.19 5.66 -6.65
CA TYR A 18 -0.76 6.78 -6.59
C TYR A 18 -2.06 6.38 -5.88
N VAL A 19 -2.56 5.17 -6.15
CA VAL A 19 -3.75 4.64 -5.48
C VAL A 19 -3.54 4.54 -3.97
N ILE A 20 -2.38 4.02 -3.55
CA ILE A 20 -2.02 3.94 -2.13
C ILE A 20 -1.87 5.33 -1.53
N ALA A 21 -1.24 6.28 -2.23
CA ALA A 21 -1.07 7.65 -1.75
C ALA A 21 -2.41 8.36 -1.55
N GLU A 22 -3.31 8.29 -2.54
CA GLU A 22 -4.67 8.84 -2.44
C GLU A 22 -5.48 8.16 -1.33
N PHE A 23 -5.32 6.85 -1.18
CA PHE A 23 -5.95 6.11 -0.09
C PHE A 23 -5.49 6.62 1.28
N ILE A 24 -4.19 6.80 1.48
CA ILE A 24 -3.63 7.32 2.74
C ILE A 24 -4.11 8.74 2.99
N ALA A 25 -4.20 9.57 1.94
CA ALA A 25 -4.73 10.93 2.04
C ALA A 25 -6.19 10.91 2.52
N ALA A 26 -7.04 10.09 1.90
CA ALA A 26 -8.43 9.92 2.32
C ALA A 26 -8.54 9.35 3.75
N TYR A 27 -7.71 8.38 4.09
CA TYR A 27 -7.65 7.77 5.43
C TYR A 27 -7.27 8.79 6.51
N SER A 28 -6.39 9.73 6.19
CA SER A 28 -5.89 10.74 7.11
C SER A 28 -6.88 11.89 7.34
N ASN A 29 -7.77 12.15 6.38
CA ASN A 29 -8.67 13.32 6.39
C ASN A 29 -10.06 13.01 6.97
N VAL A 30 -10.39 11.76 7.28
CA VAL A 30 -11.74 11.36 7.69
C VAL A 30 -11.72 10.58 9.01
N THR A 31 -12.64 10.93 9.91
CA THR A 31 -12.91 10.09 11.09
C THR A 31 -13.83 8.93 10.68
N LEU A 32 -13.25 7.74 10.58
CA LEU A 32 -13.96 6.52 10.21
C LEU A 32 -14.23 5.65 11.44
N LEU A 33 -15.39 4.98 11.46
CA LEU A 33 -15.71 3.96 12.45
C LEU A 33 -14.66 2.83 12.41
N PRO A 34 -14.31 2.23 13.57
CA PRO A 34 -13.31 1.15 13.62
C PRO A 34 -13.59 0.00 12.66
N THR A 35 -14.85 -0.40 12.49
CA THR A 35 -15.25 -1.46 11.56
C THR A 35 -14.91 -1.12 10.11
N VAL A 36 -15.12 0.14 9.71
CA VAL A 36 -14.79 0.62 8.36
C VAL A 36 -13.27 0.70 8.18
N LYS A 37 -12.55 1.19 9.19
CA LYS A 37 -11.08 1.22 9.18
C LYS A 37 -10.48 -0.17 9.00
N ASN A 38 -11.05 -1.20 9.64
CA ASN A 38 -10.56 -2.56 9.51
C ASN A 38 -10.71 -3.11 8.08
N ILE A 39 -11.86 -2.86 7.44
CA ILE A 39 -12.10 -3.28 6.04
C ILE A 39 -11.11 -2.57 5.11
N LEU A 40 -10.96 -1.25 5.29
CA LEU A 40 -10.04 -0.43 4.51
C LEU A 40 -8.57 -0.86 4.69
N ASN A 41 -8.16 -1.15 5.91
CA ASN A 41 -6.82 -1.67 6.18
C ASN A 41 -6.58 -2.99 5.43
N SER A 42 -7.54 -3.91 5.42
CA SER A 42 -7.44 -5.16 4.66
C SER A 42 -7.27 -4.92 3.16
N SER A 43 -8.04 -3.98 2.58
CA SER A 43 -7.89 -3.60 1.17
C SER A 43 -6.51 -3.01 0.88
N LEU A 44 -6.01 -2.16 1.77
CA LEU A 44 -4.68 -1.56 1.65
C LEU A 44 -3.56 -2.61 1.78
N TYR A 45 -3.74 -3.63 2.63
CA TYR A 45 -2.79 -4.75 2.72
C TYR A 45 -2.72 -5.55 1.42
N CYS A 46 -3.85 -5.78 0.73
CA CYS A 46 -3.85 -6.42 -0.58
C CYS A 46 -3.07 -5.61 -1.63
N LEU A 47 -3.17 -4.28 -1.60
CA LEU A 47 -2.37 -3.41 -2.46
C LEU A 47 -0.87 -3.49 -2.12
N LEU A 48 -0.52 -3.50 -0.83
CA LEU A 48 0.86 -3.62 -0.36
C LEU A 48 1.49 -4.96 -0.70
N MET A 49 0.75 -6.07 -0.70
CA MET A 49 1.24 -7.38 -1.16
C MET A 49 1.69 -7.38 -2.62
N SER A 50 1.15 -6.48 -3.44
CA SER A 50 1.49 -6.35 -4.85
C SER A 50 2.70 -5.43 -5.08
N CYS A 51 3.12 -4.68 -4.06
CA CYS A 51 4.24 -3.74 -4.14
C CYS A 51 5.58 -4.46 -3.96
N ASN A 52 6.58 -4.07 -4.76
CA ASN A 52 7.97 -4.45 -4.52
C ASN A 52 8.71 -3.35 -3.73
N ASN A 53 9.95 -3.64 -3.31
CA ASN A 53 10.76 -2.69 -2.54
C ASN A 53 10.95 -1.34 -3.24
N HIS A 54 11.08 -1.33 -4.57
CA HIS A 54 11.21 -0.09 -5.33
C HIS A 54 9.93 0.76 -5.24
N MET A 55 8.76 0.12 -5.35
CA MET A 55 7.46 0.77 -5.23
C MET A 55 7.26 1.35 -3.82
N LEU A 56 7.59 0.59 -2.77
CA LEU A 56 7.52 1.05 -1.38
C LEU A 56 8.44 2.23 -1.10
N ASN A 57 9.68 2.18 -1.61
CA ASN A 57 10.63 3.29 -1.49
C ASN A 57 10.14 4.54 -2.24
N SER A 58 9.57 4.35 -3.44
CA SER A 58 8.98 5.44 -4.22
C SER A 58 7.77 6.04 -3.50
N LEU A 59 6.89 5.22 -2.92
CA LEU A 59 5.75 5.66 -2.12
C LEU A 59 6.21 6.51 -0.91
N ASN A 60 7.23 6.04 -0.19
CA ASN A 60 7.80 6.79 0.91
C ASN A 60 8.45 8.10 0.44
N ALA A 61 9.02 8.17 -0.76
CA ALA A 61 9.59 9.40 -1.29
C ALA A 61 8.52 10.46 -1.65
N ILE A 62 7.37 10.04 -2.19
CA ILE A 62 6.32 10.95 -2.68
C ILE A 62 5.34 11.42 -1.60
N LEU A 63 5.20 10.69 -0.49
CA LEU A 63 4.24 11.03 0.54
C LEU A 63 4.68 12.27 1.35
N PRO A 64 3.76 13.22 1.63
CA PRO A 64 3.98 14.30 2.59
C PRO A 64 4.32 13.76 3.99
N GLN A 65 5.07 14.51 4.79
CA GLN A 65 5.52 14.08 6.12
C GLN A 65 4.37 13.62 7.05
N SER A 66 3.23 14.31 7.02
CA SER A 66 2.05 13.93 7.79
C SER A 66 1.48 12.57 7.38
N MET A 67 1.49 12.27 6.08
CA MET A 67 0.99 11.01 5.52
C MET A 67 2.00 9.87 5.69
N LYS A 68 3.30 10.17 5.73
CA LYS A 68 4.35 9.18 6.03
C LYS A 68 4.13 8.49 7.36
N HIS A 69 3.82 9.23 8.41
CA HIS A 69 3.57 8.63 9.73
C HIS A 69 2.36 7.69 9.73
N VAL A 70 1.31 8.04 8.99
CA VAL A 70 0.12 7.19 8.81
C VAL A 70 0.50 5.94 8.02
N PHE A 71 1.23 6.11 6.92
CA PHE A 71 1.74 5.02 6.12
C PHE A 71 2.62 4.06 6.93
N GLU A 72 3.60 4.57 7.67
CA GLU A 72 4.49 3.78 8.53
C GLU A 72 3.72 2.98 9.58
N SER A 73 2.69 3.58 10.19
CA SER A 73 1.84 2.89 11.17
C SER A 73 1.11 1.70 10.53
N ILE A 74 0.50 1.92 9.37
CA ILE A 74 -0.21 0.89 8.63
C ILE A 74 0.77 -0.18 8.12
N TYR A 75 1.90 0.24 7.54
CA TYR A 75 2.93 -0.64 6.99
C TYR A 75 3.55 -1.51 8.08
N LYS A 76 3.78 -0.97 9.28
CA LYS A 76 4.25 -1.75 10.43
C LYS A 76 3.28 -2.86 10.82
N ILE A 77 1.97 -2.58 10.79
CA ILE A 77 0.94 -3.59 11.07
C ILE A 77 0.90 -4.63 9.94
N TYR A 78 0.96 -4.18 8.69
CA TYR A 78 1.09 -5.04 7.52
C TYR A 78 2.29 -5.98 7.64
N SER A 79 3.48 -5.44 7.88
CA SER A 79 4.72 -6.20 8.05
C SER A 79 4.65 -7.25 9.15
N LYS A 80 3.97 -6.91 10.26
CA LYS A 80 3.79 -7.88 11.36
C LYS A 80 2.88 -9.05 10.98
N ASN A 81 1.86 -8.82 10.15
CA ASN A 81 0.77 -9.77 9.92
C ASN A 81 0.85 -10.50 8.56
N TYR A 82 1.50 -9.90 7.56
CA TYR A 82 1.45 -10.34 6.16
C TYR A 82 2.82 -10.39 5.47
N GLU A 83 3.84 -9.73 6.00
CA GLU A 83 5.21 -9.94 5.52
C GLU A 83 5.65 -11.32 6.03
N TYR A 84 5.46 -12.31 5.15
CA TYR A 84 5.98 -13.64 5.33
C TYR A 84 7.48 -13.55 5.66
N LYS A 85 7.84 -13.97 6.88
CA LYS A 85 9.22 -14.29 7.26
C LYS A 85 9.66 -15.47 6.40
N GLY A 86 10.20 -15.20 5.23
CA GLY A 86 10.83 -16.22 4.40
C GLY A 86 11.96 -16.88 5.18
N TYR A 87 11.70 -18.05 5.76
CA TYR A 87 12.71 -19.09 5.88
C TYR A 87 12.53 -20.00 4.67
N ILE A 88 13.45 -19.86 3.70
CA ILE A 88 13.91 -20.95 2.85
C ILE A 88 15.42 -20.95 2.99
#